data_AF-S8EEU6-F1
#
_entry.id   AF-S8EEU6-F1
#
_cell.length_a   1.000
_cell.length_b   1.000
_cell.length_c   1.000
_cell.angle_alpha   90.00
_cell.angle_beta   90.00
_cell.angle_gamma   90.00
#
_symmetry.space_group_name_H-M   'P 1'
#
loop_
_entity.id
_entity.type
_entity.pdbx_description
1 polymer ?
#
loop_
_entity_poly.entity_id
_entity_poly.type
_entity_poly.pdbx_seq_one_letter_code
_entity_poly.pdbx_strand_id
1 'polypeptide(L)'
;MEIGWPTNVRHVAHVTFDRFNGFLGLPVEFEPEVSRTPPSASTRVFGVSTESMQLSIDSRGNCVPTILLMMQRRLYSQGGLKSEGIFRINPENGQEEYVREQLNNGIIPENIDVHCLAGLIKAWFRELPTGILDSLSPDQIMEAKSEDECLRLVRLLPTTESALLDWALNLMADVAHFETINKMNARNIAVVFAPNMTKMSDPLTALMYAVKVMNFLKTLIASTLREREDS
;
A
#
# COMPACT_ATOMS: atom_id res chain seq x y z
N MET A 1 6.21 -14.25 65.58
CA MET A 1 6.34 -14.32 64.11
C MET A 1 4.91 -14.22 63.58
N GLU A 2 4.46 -13.02 63.23
CA GLU A 2 3.10 -12.81 62.71
C GLU A 2 3.10 -13.15 61.21
N ILE A 3 2.49 -14.28 60.88
CA ILE A 3 2.21 -14.68 59.50
C ILE A 3 0.87 -14.05 59.12
N GLY A 4 0.90 -13.12 58.17
CA GLY A 4 -0.29 -12.39 57.70
C GLY A 4 -1.36 -13.32 57.08
N TRP A 5 -2.62 -12.90 57.18
CA TRP A 5 -3.80 -13.66 56.73
C TRP A 5 -3.82 -13.91 55.21
N PRO A 6 -4.36 -15.06 54.74
CA PRO A 6 -4.24 -15.54 53.36
C PRO A 6 -5.12 -14.79 52.33
N THR A 7 -5.68 -13.63 52.68
CA THR A 7 -6.65 -12.90 51.86
C THR A 7 -6.05 -11.73 51.07
N ASN A 8 -4.74 -11.51 51.16
CA ASN A 8 -4.09 -10.39 50.46
C ASN A 8 -3.35 -10.84 49.18
N VAL A 9 -4.05 -11.55 48.30
CA VAL A 9 -3.53 -11.93 46.98
C VAL A 9 -3.79 -10.77 46.02
N ARG A 10 -2.75 -9.98 45.72
CA ARG A 10 -2.80 -8.99 44.65
C ARG A 10 -2.61 -9.68 43.30
N HIS A 11 -3.68 -9.76 42.51
CA HIS A 11 -3.58 -10.16 41.11
C HIS A 11 -3.04 -8.97 40.31
N VAL A 12 -1.73 -8.98 40.03
CA VAL A 12 -1.12 -8.00 39.14
C VAL A 12 -1.29 -8.52 37.71
N ALA A 13 -2.20 -7.93 36.95
CA ALA A 13 -2.30 -8.20 35.52
C ALA A 13 -1.08 -7.60 34.82
N HIS A 14 -0.27 -8.44 34.17
CA HIS A 14 0.86 -7.97 33.37
C HIS A 14 0.37 -7.62 31.97
N VAL A 15 0.04 -6.35 31.77
CA VAL A 15 -0.39 -5.82 30.48
C VAL A 15 0.84 -5.33 29.72
N THR A 16 1.05 -5.84 28.51
CA THR A 16 2.10 -5.37 27.60
C THR A 16 1.47 -4.82 26.34
N PHE A 17 1.99 -3.71 25.85
CA PHE A 17 1.56 -3.17 24.57
C PHE A 17 2.40 -3.76 23.44
N ASP A 18 1.74 -4.41 22.49
CA ASP A 18 2.29 -4.86 21.22
C ASP A 18 1.80 -3.95 20.08
N ARG A 19 2.73 -3.55 19.22
CA ARG A 19 2.45 -2.58 18.15
C ARG A 19 1.49 -3.13 17.08
N PHE A 20 1.34 -4.45 16.98
CA PHE A 20 0.51 -5.09 15.95
C PHE A 20 -0.78 -5.67 16.52
N ASN A 21 -0.77 -6.09 17.79
CA ASN A 21 -1.84 -6.80 18.47
C ASN A 21 -2.48 -6.02 19.63
N GLY A 22 -2.03 -4.79 19.90
CA GLY A 22 -2.60 -3.93 20.93
C GLY A 22 -2.18 -4.35 22.33
N PHE A 23 -3.06 -4.18 23.31
CA PHE A 23 -2.76 -4.55 24.70
C PHE A 23 -2.91 -6.07 24.89
N LEU A 24 -1.78 -6.76 25.05
CA LEU A 24 -1.71 -8.17 25.40
C LEU A 24 -1.80 -8.34 26.93
N GLY A 25 -2.55 -9.35 27.38
CA GLY A 25 -2.73 -9.62 28.82
C GLY A 25 -3.69 -8.66 29.52
N LEU A 26 -4.50 -7.92 28.75
CA LEU A 26 -5.54 -7.05 29.29
C LEU A 26 -6.63 -7.90 29.98
N PRO A 27 -7.02 -7.61 31.23
CA PRO A 27 -8.13 -8.32 31.87
C PRO A 27 -9.44 -8.10 31.12
N VAL A 28 -10.28 -9.13 31.07
CA VAL A 28 -11.58 -9.15 30.36
C VAL A 28 -12.47 -7.96 30.74
N GLU A 29 -12.36 -7.48 31.97
CA GLU A 29 -13.12 -6.34 32.51
C GLU A 29 -12.78 -5.01 31.82
N PHE A 30 -11.57 -4.85 31.26
CA PHE A 30 -11.12 -3.64 30.58
C PHE A 30 -11.18 -3.74 29.05
N GLU A 31 -11.46 -4.94 28.50
CA GLU A 31 -11.66 -5.11 27.05
C GLU A 31 -12.77 -4.24 26.43
N PRO A 32 -13.88 -3.88 27.11
CA PRO A 32 -14.90 -3.01 26.55
C PRO A 32 -14.44 -1.55 26.40
N GLU A 33 -13.49 -1.11 27.22
CA GLU A 33 -13.02 0.28 27.30
C GLU A 33 -11.73 0.52 26.50
N VAL A 34 -11.02 -0.56 26.15
CA VAL A 34 -9.73 -0.51 25.45
C VAL A 34 -9.87 -1.13 24.07
N SER A 35 -9.67 -0.31 23.04
CA SER A 35 -9.56 -0.80 21.64
C SER A 35 -8.53 -1.93 21.56
N ARG A 36 -8.96 -3.12 21.10
CA ARG A 36 -8.07 -4.28 20.87
C ARG A 36 -7.00 -4.00 19.81
N THR A 37 -7.31 -3.11 18.88
CA THR A 37 -6.34 -2.62 17.90
C THR A 37 -5.45 -1.56 18.56
N PRO A 38 -4.11 -1.67 18.45
CA PRO A 38 -3.23 -0.62 18.95
C PRO A 38 -3.66 0.68 18.29
N PRO A 39 -3.76 1.80 19.03
CA PRO A 39 -3.92 3.10 18.40
C PRO A 39 -2.70 3.27 17.50
N SER A 40 -2.90 3.12 16.19
CA SER A 40 -1.93 3.60 15.22
C SER A 40 -1.63 5.03 15.64
N ALA A 41 -0.35 5.33 15.88
CA ALA A 41 0.08 6.63 16.38
C ALA A 41 -0.35 7.79 15.44
N SER A 42 -0.87 7.46 14.25
CA SER A 42 -1.82 8.29 13.52
C SER A 42 -3.12 7.53 13.23
N THR A 43 -4.27 8.14 13.50
CA THR A 43 -5.55 7.85 12.83
C THR A 43 -5.49 8.16 11.33
N ARG A 44 -4.31 8.47 10.78
CA ARG A 44 -4.13 8.80 9.37
C ARG A 44 -3.38 7.67 8.69
N VAL A 45 -3.95 7.14 7.63
CA VAL A 45 -3.33 6.11 6.77
C VAL A 45 -2.68 6.73 5.53
N PHE A 46 -2.93 8.01 5.28
CA PHE A 46 -2.30 8.80 4.22
C PHE A 46 -1.27 9.77 4.80
N GLY A 47 -0.21 10.06 4.05
CA GLY A 47 0.76 11.09 4.45
C GLY A 47 1.75 10.68 5.56
N VAL A 48 1.75 9.41 5.98
CA VAL A 48 2.58 8.92 7.09
C VAL A 48 3.51 7.79 6.65
N SER A 49 4.58 7.55 7.41
CA SER A 49 5.53 6.47 7.12
C SER A 49 4.88 5.11 7.34
N THR A 50 5.25 4.13 6.50
CA THR A 50 4.83 2.73 6.65
C THR A 50 5.25 2.13 8.00
N GLU A 51 6.33 2.64 8.61
CA GLU A 51 6.78 2.26 9.96
C GLU A 51 5.77 2.58 11.07
N SER A 52 4.84 3.50 10.79
CA SER A 52 3.78 3.92 11.73
C SER A 52 2.45 3.21 11.48
N MET A 53 2.35 2.40 10.42
CA MET A 53 1.11 1.73 10.02
C MET A 53 1.06 0.27 10.48
N GLN A 54 -0.15 -0.27 10.54
CA GLN A 54 -0.35 -1.70 10.71
C GLN A 54 -0.01 -2.44 9.41
N LEU A 55 0.99 -3.31 9.46
CA LEU A 55 1.43 -4.12 8.33
C LEU A 55 0.82 -5.53 8.36
N SER A 56 0.63 -6.10 7.19
CA SER A 56 0.14 -7.47 6.97
C SER A 56 0.94 -8.12 5.82
N ILE A 57 0.91 -9.44 5.75
CA ILE A 57 1.56 -10.20 4.69
C ILE A 57 0.56 -10.50 3.57
N ASP A 58 0.92 -10.20 2.32
CA ASP A 58 0.13 -10.56 1.14
C ASP A 58 0.29 -12.04 0.76
N SER A 59 -0.35 -12.49 -0.32
CA SER A 59 -0.25 -13.88 -0.80
C SER A 59 1.14 -14.27 -1.31
N ARG A 60 2.04 -13.32 -1.55
CA ARG A 60 3.39 -13.52 -2.07
C ARG A 60 4.47 -13.34 -1.01
N GLY A 61 4.10 -13.03 0.24
CA GLY A 61 5.04 -12.84 1.34
C GLY A 61 5.48 -11.39 1.54
N ASN A 62 4.91 -10.42 0.81
CA ASN A 62 5.25 -9.02 0.95
C ASN A 62 4.63 -8.44 2.23
N CYS A 63 5.44 -7.73 3.01
CA CYS A 63 4.98 -6.98 4.18
C CYS A 63 4.50 -5.60 3.76
N VAL A 64 3.18 -5.40 3.72
CA VAL A 64 2.55 -4.17 3.22
C VAL A 64 1.48 -3.65 4.18
N PRO A 65 1.18 -2.33 4.18
CA PRO A 65 0.12 -1.75 4.98
C PRO A 65 -1.23 -2.43 4.76
N THR A 66 -1.88 -2.82 5.86
CA THR A 66 -3.14 -3.57 5.86
C THR A 66 -4.23 -2.84 5.08
N ILE A 67 -4.24 -1.50 5.13
CA ILE A 67 -5.19 -0.67 4.37
C ILE A 67 -5.07 -0.88 2.85
N LEU A 68 -3.86 -1.08 2.31
CA LEU A 68 -3.67 -1.36 0.88
C LEU A 68 -4.29 -2.70 0.50
N LEU A 69 -4.09 -3.74 1.31
CA LEU A 69 -4.68 -5.06 1.09
C LEU A 69 -6.21 -5.00 1.14
N MET A 70 -6.76 -4.25 2.09
CA MET A 70 -8.20 -4.06 2.20
C MET A 70 -8.76 -3.32 0.97
N MET A 71 -8.09 -2.24 0.52
CA MET A 71 -8.50 -1.48 -0.67
C MET A 71 -8.43 -2.35 -1.93
N GLN A 72 -7.36 -3.13 -2.12
CA GLN A 72 -7.24 -4.06 -3.25
C GLN A 72 -8.34 -5.12 -3.22
N ARG A 73 -8.59 -5.76 -2.08
CA ARG A 73 -9.67 -6.75 -1.94
C ARG A 73 -11.03 -6.16 -2.31
N ARG A 74 -11.32 -4.95 -1.84
CA ARG A 74 -12.57 -4.25 -2.19
C ARG A 74 -12.64 -3.98 -3.69
N LEU A 75 -11.58 -3.43 -4.28
CA LEU A 75 -11.49 -3.16 -5.71
C LEU A 75 -11.76 -4.43 -6.53
N TYR A 76 -11.23 -5.58 -6.12
CA TYR A 76 -11.39 -6.83 -6.84
C TYR A 76 -12.82 -7.37 -6.68
N SER A 77 -13.36 -7.33 -5.45
CA SER A 77 -14.72 -7.82 -5.15
C SER A 77 -15.82 -7.07 -5.92
N GLN A 78 -15.61 -5.79 -6.23
CA GLN A 78 -16.55 -4.97 -7.00
C GLN A 78 -16.31 -5.02 -8.52
N GLY A 79 -15.41 -5.89 -9.00
CA GLY A 79 -15.11 -6.00 -10.42
C GLY A 79 -14.26 -4.87 -10.98
N GLY A 80 -13.55 -4.12 -10.14
CA GLY A 80 -12.73 -2.97 -10.54
C GLY A 80 -11.67 -3.30 -11.59
N LEU A 81 -11.13 -4.53 -11.61
CA LEU A 81 -10.19 -4.99 -12.65
C LEU A 81 -10.79 -4.99 -14.05
N LYS A 82 -12.12 -5.08 -14.18
CA LYS A 82 -12.83 -5.06 -15.46
C LYS A 82 -13.44 -3.69 -15.79
N SER A 83 -13.33 -2.72 -14.88
CA SER A 83 -13.88 -1.37 -15.12
C SER A 83 -13.06 -0.62 -16.16
N GLU A 84 -13.72 -0.09 -17.19
CA GLU A 84 -13.06 0.63 -18.27
C GLU A 84 -12.28 1.84 -17.72
N GLY A 85 -11.01 1.96 -18.08
CA GLY A 85 -10.17 3.08 -17.65
C GLY A 85 -9.87 3.11 -16.15
N ILE A 86 -9.93 1.98 -15.45
CA ILE A 86 -9.54 1.88 -14.03
C ILE A 86 -8.15 2.50 -13.79
N PHE A 87 -7.96 3.23 -12.69
CA PHE A 87 -6.80 4.08 -12.38
C PHE A 87 -6.57 5.30 -13.29
N ARG A 88 -7.21 5.41 -14.46
CA ARG A 88 -7.08 6.56 -15.37
C ARG A 88 -8.20 7.57 -15.19
N ILE A 89 -9.44 7.10 -15.06
CA ILE A 89 -10.63 7.94 -14.92
C ILE A 89 -10.71 8.51 -13.51
N ASN A 90 -11.06 9.79 -13.41
CA ASN A 90 -11.35 10.44 -12.13
C ASN A 90 -12.78 10.10 -11.70
N PRO A 91 -13.04 9.92 -10.39
CA PRO A 91 -14.38 9.62 -9.90
C PRO A 91 -15.35 10.77 -10.17
N GLU A 92 -16.59 10.44 -10.53
CA GLU A 92 -17.62 11.44 -10.90
C GLU A 92 -18.21 12.18 -9.68
N ASN A 93 -18.20 11.56 -8.50
CA ASN A 93 -19.09 11.94 -7.39
C ASN A 93 -18.43 12.68 -6.22
N GLY A 94 -17.15 13.07 -6.33
CA GLY A 94 -16.49 13.90 -5.30
C GLY A 94 -16.44 13.30 -3.88
N GLN A 95 -16.72 12.00 -3.72
CA GLN A 95 -16.74 11.30 -2.42
C GLN A 95 -15.33 10.98 -1.90
N GLU A 96 -14.28 11.41 -2.59
CA GLU A 96 -12.90 11.06 -2.27
C GLU A 96 -12.54 11.46 -0.83
N GLU A 97 -12.95 12.65 -0.38
CA GLU A 97 -12.63 13.12 0.97
C GLU A 97 -13.37 12.31 2.05
N TYR A 98 -14.66 12.04 1.83
CA TYR A 98 -15.44 11.19 2.73
C TYR A 98 -14.83 9.79 2.85
N VAL A 99 -14.47 9.17 1.72
CA VAL A 99 -13.82 7.86 1.74
C VAL A 99 -12.46 7.94 2.43
N ARG A 100 -11.67 8.97 2.17
CA ARG A 100 -10.37 9.19 2.81
C ARG A 100 -10.51 9.23 4.34
N GLU A 101 -11.50 9.93 4.87
CA GLU A 101 -11.80 9.94 6.30
C GLU A 101 -12.16 8.53 6.83
N GLN A 102 -12.95 7.77 6.09
CA GLN A 102 -13.29 6.40 6.47
C GLN A 102 -12.06 5.47 6.48
N LEU A 103 -11.17 5.60 5.48
CA LEU A 103 -9.93 4.83 5.39
C LEU A 103 -8.97 5.18 6.52
N ASN A 104 -8.89 6.46 6.92
CA ASN A 104 -8.16 6.92 8.09
C ASN A 104 -8.66 6.23 9.38
N ASN A 105 -9.96 5.98 9.48
CA ASN A 105 -10.57 5.19 10.56
C ASN A 105 -10.45 3.67 10.38
N GLY A 106 -9.74 3.19 9.34
CA GLY A 106 -9.58 1.76 9.04
C GLY A 106 -10.83 1.11 8.40
N ILE A 107 -11.79 1.90 7.92
CA ILE A 107 -13.06 1.43 7.38
C ILE A 107 -13.07 1.57 5.85
N ILE A 108 -13.47 0.52 5.15
CA ILE A 108 -13.70 0.57 3.69
C ILE A 108 -15.20 0.53 3.40
N PRO A 109 -15.79 1.62 2.87
CA PRO A 109 -17.20 1.66 2.50
C PRO A 109 -17.58 0.55 1.50
N GLU A 110 -18.75 -0.06 1.66
CA GLU A 110 -19.18 -1.19 0.83
C GLU A 110 -19.53 -0.80 -0.60
N ASN A 111 -20.15 0.37 -0.79
CA ASN A 111 -20.64 0.87 -2.09
C ASN A 111 -19.77 2.00 -2.64
N ILE A 112 -18.46 1.92 -2.41
CA ILE A 112 -17.51 2.87 -2.98
C ILE A 112 -17.40 2.71 -4.50
N ASP A 113 -17.30 3.82 -5.22
CA ASP A 113 -16.95 3.83 -6.64
C ASP A 113 -15.53 3.28 -6.87
N VAL A 114 -15.38 2.38 -7.85
CA VAL A 114 -14.10 1.72 -8.13
C VAL A 114 -13.03 2.69 -8.63
N HIS A 115 -13.42 3.76 -9.35
CA HIS A 115 -12.48 4.79 -9.82
C HIS A 115 -12.00 5.67 -8.65
N CYS A 116 -12.87 5.96 -7.69
CA CYS A 116 -12.52 6.61 -6.43
C CYS A 116 -11.51 5.78 -5.64
N LEU A 117 -11.79 4.49 -5.47
CA LEU A 117 -10.90 3.57 -4.75
C LEU A 117 -9.54 3.44 -5.43
N ALA A 118 -9.51 3.30 -6.76
CA ALA A 118 -8.29 3.27 -7.55
C ALA A 118 -7.51 4.60 -7.47
N GLY A 119 -8.21 5.73 -7.44
CA GLY A 119 -7.64 7.06 -7.20
C GLY A 119 -6.94 7.14 -5.84
N LEU A 120 -7.60 6.66 -4.79
CA LEU A 120 -7.08 6.65 -3.42
C LEU A 120 -5.87 5.72 -3.25
N ILE A 121 -5.84 4.56 -3.91
CA ILE A 121 -4.64 3.70 -3.93
C ILE A 121 -3.43 4.47 -4.51
N LYS A 122 -3.60 5.18 -5.64
CA LYS A 122 -2.52 6.01 -6.20
C LYS A 122 -2.14 7.15 -5.26
N ALA A 123 -3.14 7.80 -4.67
CA ALA A 123 -2.94 8.90 -3.74
C ALA A 123 -2.13 8.46 -2.52
N TRP A 124 -2.37 7.25 -2.01
CA TRP A 124 -1.62 6.66 -0.91
C TRP A 124 -0.11 6.63 -1.19
N PHE A 125 0.30 6.12 -2.36
CA PHE A 125 1.72 6.11 -2.77
C PHE A 125 2.28 7.52 -2.93
N ARG A 126 1.52 8.40 -3.59
CA ARG A 126 1.91 9.79 -3.83
C ARG A 126 2.06 10.58 -2.53
N GLU A 127 1.36 10.22 -1.47
CA GLU A 127 1.32 10.96 -0.21
C GLU A 127 2.36 10.47 0.81
N LEU A 128 3.02 9.33 0.60
CA LEU A 128 4.11 8.85 1.45
C LEU A 128 5.15 9.95 1.73
N PRO A 129 5.79 10.01 2.91
CA PRO A 129 6.82 11.02 3.19
C PRO A 129 7.98 10.99 2.18
N THR A 130 8.35 9.78 1.74
CA THR A 130 9.34 9.50 0.70
C THR A 130 8.71 8.61 -0.36
N GLY A 131 8.94 8.90 -1.65
CA GLY A 131 8.50 8.03 -2.73
C GLY A 131 9.25 6.71 -2.71
N ILE A 132 8.58 5.64 -3.14
CA ILE A 132 9.15 4.28 -3.12
C ILE A 132 10.46 4.18 -3.91
N LEU A 133 10.56 4.92 -5.02
CA LEU A 133 11.74 4.91 -5.87
C LEU A 133 12.77 5.98 -5.50
N ASP A 134 12.50 6.83 -4.51
CA ASP A 134 13.41 7.93 -4.13
C ASP A 134 14.70 7.44 -3.45
N SER A 135 14.75 6.16 -3.03
CA SER A 135 15.98 5.53 -2.54
C SER A 135 16.97 5.18 -3.66
N LEU A 136 16.52 5.14 -4.91
CA LEU A 136 17.36 4.96 -6.09
C LEU A 136 17.80 6.32 -6.62
N SER A 137 19.03 6.42 -7.10
CA SER A 137 19.46 7.65 -7.75
C SER A 137 18.73 7.83 -9.08
N PRO A 138 18.46 9.08 -9.50
CA PRO A 138 17.86 9.34 -10.80
C PRO A 138 18.66 8.68 -11.93
N ASP A 139 19.99 8.77 -11.89
CA ASP A 139 20.89 8.19 -12.88
C ASP A 139 20.73 6.67 -13.01
N GLN A 140 20.60 5.96 -11.90
CA GLN A 140 20.36 4.51 -11.89
C GLN A 140 19.12 4.13 -12.71
N ILE A 141 17.99 4.83 -12.47
CA ILE A 141 16.75 4.57 -13.21
C ILE A 141 16.86 5.03 -14.67
N MET A 142 17.61 6.11 -14.95
CA MET A 142 17.82 6.58 -16.33
C MET A 142 18.65 5.64 -17.19
N GLU A 143 19.62 4.95 -16.58
CA GLU A 143 20.54 4.02 -17.22
C GLU A 143 19.96 2.61 -17.41
N ALA A 144 19.00 2.20 -16.57
CA ALA A 144 18.32 0.91 -16.71
C ALA A 144 17.50 0.85 -18.02
N LYS A 145 18.00 0.05 -18.98
CA LYS A 145 17.38 -0.14 -20.31
C LYS A 145 16.87 -1.56 -20.51
N SER A 146 17.48 -2.51 -19.83
CA SER A 146 17.11 -3.93 -19.86
C SER A 146 16.26 -4.32 -18.65
N GLU A 147 15.54 -5.43 -18.80
CA GLU A 147 14.78 -6.05 -17.71
C GLU A 147 15.68 -6.49 -16.55
N ASP A 148 16.81 -7.12 -16.84
CA ASP A 148 17.78 -7.54 -15.82
C ASP A 148 18.33 -6.35 -15.01
N GLU A 149 18.57 -5.21 -15.66
CA GLU A 149 18.95 -3.97 -14.96
C GLU A 149 17.82 -3.48 -14.05
N CYS A 150 16.58 -3.49 -14.55
CA CYS A 150 15.44 -3.06 -13.75
C CYS A 150 15.27 -3.95 -12.50
N LEU A 151 15.36 -5.27 -12.66
CA LEU A 151 15.28 -6.24 -11.56
C LEU A 151 16.43 -6.08 -10.56
N ARG A 152 17.64 -5.76 -11.03
CA ARG A 152 18.77 -5.43 -10.14
C ARG A 152 18.48 -4.20 -9.30
N LEU A 153 17.89 -3.15 -9.87
CA LEU A 153 17.53 -1.94 -9.12
C LEU A 153 16.46 -2.22 -8.06
N VAL A 154 15.47 -3.07 -8.34
CA VAL A 154 14.47 -3.47 -7.34
C VAL A 154 15.11 -4.14 -6.12
N ARG A 155 16.22 -4.87 -6.31
CA ARG A 155 16.99 -5.49 -5.21
C ARG A 155 17.84 -4.51 -4.41
N LEU A 156 18.07 -3.30 -4.92
CA LEU A 156 18.77 -2.23 -4.18
C LEU A 156 17.83 -1.42 -3.30
N LEU A 157 16.51 -1.52 -3.52
CA LEU A 157 15.52 -0.88 -2.68
C LEU A 157 15.58 -1.48 -1.26
N PRO A 158 15.34 -0.68 -0.21
CA PRO A 158 15.15 -1.24 1.12
C PRO A 158 13.94 -2.18 1.13
N THR A 159 13.93 -3.11 2.08
CA THR A 159 12.98 -4.23 2.14
C THR A 159 11.52 -3.77 2.06
N THR A 160 11.18 -2.67 2.74
CA THR A 160 9.82 -2.13 2.80
C THR A 160 9.37 -1.58 1.45
N GLU A 161 10.20 -0.75 0.81
CA GLU A 161 9.96 -0.16 -0.51
C GLU A 161 9.92 -1.23 -1.59
N SER A 162 10.80 -2.23 -1.50
CA SER A 162 10.81 -3.38 -2.42
C SER A 162 9.51 -4.18 -2.31
N ALA A 163 9.05 -4.48 -1.09
CA ALA A 163 7.78 -5.18 -0.86
C ALA A 163 6.56 -4.38 -1.36
N LEU A 164 6.54 -3.07 -1.14
CA LEU A 164 5.49 -2.18 -1.66
C LEU A 164 5.50 -2.09 -3.18
N LEU A 165 6.68 -2.02 -3.79
CA LEU A 165 6.84 -2.00 -5.24
C LEU A 165 6.37 -3.32 -5.85
N ASP A 166 6.77 -4.46 -5.28
CA ASP A 166 6.33 -5.78 -5.76
C ASP A 166 4.80 -5.91 -5.68
N TRP A 167 4.20 -5.52 -4.55
CA TRP A 167 2.75 -5.50 -4.41
C TRP A 167 2.08 -4.60 -5.47
N ALA A 168 2.61 -3.42 -5.72
CA ALA A 168 2.08 -2.50 -6.73
C ALA A 168 2.24 -3.05 -8.16
N LEU A 169 3.38 -3.66 -8.50
CA LEU A 169 3.63 -4.32 -9.78
C LEU A 169 2.64 -5.44 -10.02
N ASN A 170 2.34 -6.23 -8.99
CA ASN A 170 1.35 -7.30 -9.07
C ASN A 170 -0.07 -6.76 -9.30
N LEU A 171 -0.47 -5.69 -8.61
CA LEU A 171 -1.75 -5.01 -8.87
C LEU A 171 -1.82 -4.46 -10.30
N MET A 172 -0.74 -3.84 -10.78
CA MET A 172 -0.68 -3.31 -12.15
C MET A 172 -0.72 -4.42 -13.20
N ALA A 173 -0.06 -5.55 -12.94
CA ALA A 173 -0.14 -6.74 -13.79
C ALA A 173 -1.55 -7.35 -13.80
N ASP A 174 -2.23 -7.40 -12.66
CA ASP A 174 -3.63 -7.85 -12.58
C ASP A 174 -4.54 -6.96 -13.44
N VAL A 175 -4.36 -5.64 -13.42
CA VAL A 175 -5.10 -4.71 -14.29
C VAL A 175 -4.75 -4.95 -15.76
N ALA A 176 -3.46 -5.03 -16.10
CA ALA A 176 -3.01 -5.23 -17.47
C ALA A 176 -3.47 -6.57 -18.07
N HIS A 177 -3.65 -7.61 -17.25
CA HIS A 177 -4.21 -8.88 -17.69
C HIS A 177 -5.65 -8.75 -18.24
N PHE A 178 -6.43 -7.80 -17.73
CA PHE A 178 -7.78 -7.52 -18.20
C PHE A 178 -7.83 -6.42 -19.28
N GLU A 179 -6.73 -6.10 -19.96
CA GLU A 179 -6.61 -4.98 -20.92
C GLU A 179 -7.66 -5.01 -22.04
N THR A 180 -8.09 -6.19 -22.47
CA THR A 180 -9.10 -6.36 -23.53
C THR A 180 -10.46 -5.79 -23.11
N ILE A 181 -10.76 -5.78 -21.82
CA ILE A 181 -11.99 -5.28 -21.21
C ILE A 181 -11.77 -3.84 -20.72
N ASN A 182 -10.82 -3.64 -19.80
CA ASN A 182 -10.64 -2.37 -19.09
C ASN A 182 -9.85 -1.31 -19.89
N LYS A 183 -9.24 -1.67 -21.03
CA LYS A 183 -8.44 -0.79 -21.91
C LYS A 183 -7.14 -0.26 -21.30
N MET A 184 -6.67 -0.85 -20.21
CA MET A 184 -5.48 -0.46 -19.46
C MET A 184 -4.36 -1.50 -19.64
N ASN A 185 -3.57 -1.37 -20.70
CA ASN A 185 -2.36 -2.18 -20.90
C ASN A 185 -1.21 -1.79 -19.96
N ALA A 186 -0.11 -2.56 -19.97
CA ALA A 186 1.07 -2.31 -19.13
C ALA A 186 1.66 -0.89 -19.27
N ARG A 187 1.58 -0.29 -20.47
CA ARG A 187 2.03 1.09 -20.69
C ARG A 187 1.07 2.10 -20.07
N ASN A 188 -0.23 1.93 -20.28
CA ASN A 188 -1.27 2.83 -19.78
C ASN A 188 -1.29 2.86 -18.25
N ILE A 189 -1.16 1.70 -17.62
CA ILE A 189 -1.12 1.63 -16.15
C ILE A 189 0.19 2.21 -15.59
N ALA A 190 1.33 1.96 -16.25
CA ALA A 190 2.61 2.57 -15.84
C ALA A 190 2.58 4.10 -15.92
N VAL A 191 1.95 4.68 -16.95
CA VAL A 191 1.79 6.15 -17.09
C VAL A 191 1.08 6.75 -15.88
N VAL A 192 0.00 6.12 -15.41
CA VAL A 192 -0.80 6.69 -14.31
C VAL A 192 -0.17 6.46 -12.95
N PHE A 193 0.68 5.43 -12.79
CA PHE A 193 1.37 5.12 -11.53
C PHE A 193 2.71 5.86 -11.38
N ALA A 194 3.47 6.05 -12.46
CA ALA A 194 4.79 6.69 -12.43
C ALA A 194 4.88 7.99 -11.61
N PRO A 195 3.97 8.98 -11.74
CA PRO A 195 4.05 10.22 -10.96
C PRO A 195 3.76 10.03 -9.47
N ASN A 196 3.29 8.85 -9.03
CA ASN A 196 3.02 8.55 -7.62
C ASN A 196 4.17 7.78 -6.94
N MET A 197 5.23 7.42 -7.68
CA MET A 197 6.35 6.62 -7.15
C MET A 197 7.53 7.45 -6.63
N THR A 198 7.53 8.77 -6.84
CA THR A 198 8.65 9.68 -6.53
C THR A 198 8.16 11.05 -6.05
N LYS A 199 8.98 11.75 -5.25
CA LYS A 199 8.70 13.09 -4.70
C LYS A 199 9.47 14.24 -5.35
N MET A 200 9.95 14.05 -6.57
CA MET A 200 10.77 15.05 -7.26
C MET A 200 10.06 16.42 -7.36
N SER A 201 10.70 17.46 -6.83
CA SER A 201 10.11 18.80 -6.66
C SER A 201 10.31 19.73 -7.86
N ASP A 202 11.35 19.53 -8.66
CA ASP A 202 11.62 20.35 -9.85
C ASP A 202 10.74 19.90 -11.04
N PRO A 203 9.87 20.75 -11.61
CA PRO A 203 8.90 20.32 -12.62
C PRO A 203 9.49 19.74 -13.91
N LEU A 204 10.62 20.28 -14.40
CA LEU A 204 11.25 19.83 -15.64
C LEU A 204 11.96 18.49 -15.44
N THR A 205 12.72 18.37 -14.35
CA THR A 205 13.39 17.12 -13.98
C THR A 205 12.36 16.05 -13.64
N ALA A 206 11.28 16.41 -12.94
CA ALA A 206 10.19 15.51 -12.60
C ALA A 206 9.50 14.96 -13.84
N LEU A 207 9.28 15.77 -14.88
CA LEU A 207 8.69 15.30 -16.13
C LEU A 207 9.60 14.30 -16.85
N MET A 208 10.88 14.63 -17.02
CA MET A 208 11.85 13.73 -17.66
C MET A 208 12.00 12.43 -16.88
N TYR A 209 12.06 12.53 -15.56
CA TYR A 209 12.19 11.39 -14.66
C TYR A 209 10.93 10.54 -14.63
N ALA A 210 9.73 11.12 -14.65
CA ALA A 210 8.47 10.39 -14.71
C ALA A 210 8.37 9.53 -15.97
N VAL A 211 8.87 10.00 -17.11
CA VAL A 211 8.94 9.18 -18.35
C VAL A 211 9.87 7.98 -18.17
N LYS A 212 10.97 8.15 -17.43
CA LYS A 212 11.92 7.05 -17.14
C LYS A 212 11.33 6.05 -16.16
N VAL A 213 10.72 6.53 -15.08
CA VAL A 213 9.96 5.70 -14.13
C VAL A 213 8.83 4.94 -14.84
N MET A 214 8.09 5.59 -15.75
CA MET A 214 7.07 4.92 -16.55
C MET A 214 7.65 3.76 -17.36
N ASN A 215 8.79 3.95 -18.03
CA ASN A 215 9.43 2.87 -18.80
C ASN A 215 9.94 1.75 -17.89
N PHE A 216 10.52 2.09 -16.74
CA PHE A 216 10.94 1.15 -15.71
C PHE A 216 9.77 0.28 -15.22
N LEU A 217 8.67 0.91 -14.80
CA LEU A 217 7.45 0.20 -14.37
C LEU A 217 6.88 -0.66 -15.51
N LYS A 218 6.80 -0.14 -16.73
CA LYS A 218 6.30 -0.89 -17.89
C LYS A 218 7.10 -2.17 -18.12
N THR A 219 8.43 -2.10 -18.05
CA THR A 219 9.31 -3.26 -18.22
C THR A 219 9.06 -4.30 -17.12
N LEU A 220 8.96 -3.87 -15.86
CA LEU A 220 8.70 -4.77 -14.73
C LEU A 220 7.30 -5.40 -14.76
N ILE A 221 6.28 -4.66 -15.18
CA ILE A 221 4.92 -5.20 -15.35
C ILE A 221 4.92 -6.27 -16.46
N ALA A 222 5.58 -6.00 -17.58
CA ALA A 222 5.69 -6.98 -18.68
C ALA A 222 6.46 -8.24 -18.26
N SER A 223 7.50 -8.08 -17.45
CA SER A 223 8.24 -9.19 -16.82
C SER A 223 7.32 -10.03 -15.93
N THR A 224 6.61 -9.38 -15.01
CA THR A 224 5.66 -10.03 -14.09
C THR A 224 4.55 -10.78 -14.82
N LEU A 225 4.05 -10.25 -15.95
CA LEU A 225 3.04 -10.93 -16.77
C LEU A 225 3.59 -12.19 -17.42
N ARG A 226 4.79 -12.14 -18.02
CA ARG A 226 5.42 -13.32 -18.64
C ARG A 226 5.71 -14.43 -17.63
N GLU A 227 6.26 -14.08 -16.48
CA GLU A 227 6.53 -15.07 -15.41
C GLU A 227 5.26 -15.84 -14.98
N ARG A 228 4.09 -15.18 -15.05
CA ARG A 228 2.79 -15.80 -14.75
C ARG A 228 2.24 -16.65 -15.89
N GLU A 229 2.59 -16.37 -17.14
CA GLU A 229 2.22 -17.19 -18.30
C GLU A 229 3.06 -18.47 -18.37
N ASP A 230 4.30 -18.41 -17.89
CA ASP A 230 5.25 -19.52 -17.87
C ASP A 230 5.11 -20.45 -16.63
N SER A 231 4.28 -20.09 -15.64
CA SER A 231 4.03 -20.83 -14.39
C SER A 231 2.75 -21.67 -14.42
#